data_AF-H1W3K5-F1
#
_entry.id   AF-H1W3K5-F1
#
_cell.length_a   1.000
_cell.length_b   1.000
_cell.length_c   1.000
_cell.angle_alpha   90.00
_cell.angle_beta   90.00
_cell.angle_gamma   90.00
#
_symmetry.space_group_name_H-M   'P 1'
#
loop_
_entity.id
_entity.type
_entity.pdbx_description
1 polymer ?
#
loop_
_entity_poly.entity_id
_entity_poly.type
_entity_poly.pdbx_seq_one_letter_code
_entity_poly.pdbx_strand_id
1 'polypeptide(L)'
;MKQRFSSIDVKVIAHELQESLTTLRLANVYDLSSKILLLKFAKPDNKKQLIIDSGFRCHLTDFTRTTAAAPSGLCHPPMCKFEDEALDVG
;
A
#
# COMPACT_ATOMS: atom_id res chain seq x y z
N MET A 1 -3.66 -22.90 1.86
CA MET A 1 -2.19 -23.01 1.76
C MET A 1 -1.64 -21.65 1.35
N LYS A 2 -0.82 -20.98 2.16
CA LYS A 2 -0.13 -19.76 1.70
C LYS A 2 1.11 -20.21 0.93
N GLN A 3 1.03 -20.18 -0.41
CA GLN A 3 2.20 -20.37 -1.25
C GLN A 3 3.23 -19.29 -0.93
N ARG A 4 4.45 -19.72 -0.61
CA ARG A 4 5.61 -18.84 -0.55
C ARG A 4 6.05 -18.59 -1.98
N PHE A 5 6.57 -17.41 -2.28
CA PHE A 5 7.16 -17.18 -3.58
C PHE A 5 8.28 -18.16 -3.86
N SER A 6 8.21 -18.82 -5.00
CA SER A 6 9.33 -19.57 -5.55
C SER A 6 10.35 -18.61 -6.17
N SER A 7 11.55 -19.10 -6.47
CA SER A 7 12.61 -18.28 -7.09
C SER A 7 12.20 -17.72 -8.45
N ILE A 8 11.34 -18.42 -9.21
CA ILE A 8 10.82 -17.93 -10.49
C ILE A 8 9.82 -16.79 -10.28
N ASP A 9 8.94 -16.89 -9.28
CA ASP A 9 7.98 -15.83 -8.98
C ASP A 9 8.69 -14.54 -8.56
N VAL A 10 9.73 -14.66 -7.72
CA VAL A 10 10.55 -13.50 -7.31
C VAL A 10 11.20 -12.84 -8.53
N LYS A 11 11.69 -13.63 -9.49
CA LYS A 11 12.35 -13.11 -10.69
C LYS A 11 11.37 -12.36 -11.60
N VAL A 12 10.18 -12.91 -11.80
CA VAL A 12 9.12 -12.30 -12.62
C VAL A 12 8.65 -11.00 -11.97
N ILE A 13 8.35 -11.01 -10.67
CA ILE A 13 7.88 -9.80 -9.99
C ILE A 13 8.96 -8.73 -9.92
N ALA A 14 10.22 -9.12 -9.68
CA ALA A 14 11.32 -8.17 -9.74
C ALA A 14 11.43 -7.50 -11.12
N HIS A 15 11.20 -8.24 -12.21
CA HIS A 15 11.18 -7.69 -13.56
C HIS A 15 10.01 -6.71 -13.77
N GLU A 16 8.79 -7.05 -13.35
CA GLU A 16 7.63 -6.15 -13.44
C GLU A 16 7.79 -4.87 -12.58
N LEU A 17 8.37 -5.01 -11.39
CA LEU A 17 8.66 -3.89 -10.51
C LEU A 17 9.77 -3.00 -11.06
N GLN A 18 10.78 -3.58 -11.73
CA GLN A 18 11.86 -2.81 -12.35
C GLN A 18 11.31 -1.86 -13.42
N GLU A 19 10.41 -2.32 -14.30
CA GLU A 19 9.84 -1.48 -15.36
C GLU A 19 9.07 -0.27 -14.78
N SER A 20 8.38 -0.49 -13.66
CA SER A 20 7.46 0.47 -13.08
C SER A 20 8.06 1.39 -12.00
N LEU A 21 9.13 0.97 -11.31
CA LEU A 21 9.70 1.66 -10.16
C LEU A 21 11.08 2.28 -10.40
N THR A 22 11.86 1.81 -11.38
CA THR A 22 13.25 2.28 -11.59
C THR A 22 13.35 3.77 -11.93
N THR A 23 12.29 4.32 -12.52
CA THR A 23 12.22 5.73 -12.89
C THR A 23 11.74 6.64 -11.75
N LEU A 24 11.31 6.06 -10.62
CA LEU A 24 10.75 6.75 -9.47
C LEU A 24 11.74 6.74 -8.30
N ARG A 25 11.79 7.82 -7.51
CA ARG A 25 12.63 7.88 -6.32
C ARG A 25 11.85 7.37 -5.11
N LEU A 26 12.51 6.57 -4.27
CA LEU A 26 11.96 6.20 -2.97
C LEU A 26 11.84 7.46 -2.10
N ALA A 27 10.61 7.81 -1.71
CA ALA A 27 10.30 8.99 -0.91
C ALA A 27 10.23 8.62 0.57
N ASN A 28 9.48 7.58 0.91
CA ASN A 28 9.26 7.17 2.30
C ASN A 28 9.18 5.65 2.40
N VAL A 29 9.55 5.15 3.57
CA VAL A 29 9.42 3.75 3.97
C VAL A 29 8.58 3.71 5.25
N TYR A 30 7.58 2.86 5.28
CA TYR A 30 6.72 2.64 6.45
C TYR A 30 6.78 1.17 6.83
N ASP A 31 6.93 0.91 8.12
CA ASP A 31 6.73 -0.40 8.72
C ASP A 31 5.27 -0.49 9.17
N LEU A 32 4.47 -1.34 8.52
CA LEU A 32 3.07 -1.55 8.89
C LEU A 32 2.91 -2.68 9.90
N SER A 33 3.83 -3.65 9.88
CA SER A 33 3.87 -4.81 10.74
C SER A 33 5.24 -5.48 10.62
N SER A 34 5.59 -6.38 11.55
CA SER A 34 6.86 -7.13 11.55
C SER A 34 7.15 -7.94 10.27
N LYS A 35 6.18 -8.08 9.37
CA LYS A 35 6.34 -8.72 8.07
C LYS A 35 5.87 -7.87 6.89
N ILE A 36 5.31 -6.68 7.12
CA ILE A 36 4.71 -5.86 6.06
C ILE A 36 5.40 -4.50 5.99
N LEU A 37 6.05 -4.24 4.86
CA LEU A 37 6.70 -2.98 4.53
C LEU A 37 5.91 -2.26 3.44
N LEU A 38 5.75 -0.95 3.58
CA LEU A 38 5.17 -0.08 2.57
C LEU A 38 6.23 0.92 2.10
N LEU A 39 6.61 0.81 0.83
CA LEU A 39 7.57 1.68 0.17
C LEU A 39 6.81 2.65 -0.72
N LYS A 40 6.92 3.96 -0.45
CA LYS A 40 6.32 4.99 -1.29
C LYS A 40 7.36 5.58 -2.22
N PHE A 41 7.09 5.49 -3.51
CA PHE A 41 7.88 6.07 -4.58
C PHE A 41 7.19 7.32 -5.10
N ALA A 42 7.96 8.39 -5.27
CA ALA A 42 7.45 9.65 -5.80
C ALA A 42 8.42 10.21 -6.85
N LYS A 43 7.83 10.61 -7.96
CA LYS A 43 8.36 11.53 -8.96
C LYS A 43 7.38 12.72 -9.01
N PRO A 44 7.81 13.95 -9.35
CA PRO A 44 6.91 15.10 -9.44
C PRO A 44 5.61 14.84 -10.21
N ASP A 45 5.64 13.92 -11.17
CA ASP A 45 4.51 13.58 -12.03
C ASP A 45 3.77 12.29 -11.62
N ASN A 46 4.40 11.41 -10.85
CA ASN A 46 3.90 10.05 -10.62
C ASN A 46 4.22 9.56 -9.22
N LYS A 47 3.19 9.07 -8.50
CA LYS A 47 3.30 8.49 -7.16
C LYS A 47 2.87 7.03 -7.22
N LYS A 48 3.70 6.14 -6.71
CA LYS A 48 3.39 4.71 -6.61
C LYS A 48 3.71 4.19 -5.22
N GLN A 49 3.00 3.17 -4.78
CA GLN A 49 3.23 2.55 -3.49
C GLN A 49 3.40 1.05 -3.68
N LEU A 50 4.45 0.49 -3.07
CA LEU A 50 4.75 -0.94 -3.10
C LEU A 50 4.55 -1.50 -1.70
N ILE A 51 3.68 -2.50 -1.58
CA ILE A 51 3.54 -3.28 -0.35
C ILE A 51 4.35 -4.56 -0.51
N ILE A 52 5.16 -4.87 0.50
CA ILE A 52 5.95 -6.09 0.60
C ILE A 52 5.54 -6.82 1.88
N ASP A 53 4.89 -7.97 1.72
CA ASP A 53 4.67 -8.95 2.77
C ASP A 53 5.79 -10.02 2.68
N SER A 54 6.71 -9.96 3.63
CA SER A 54 7.90 -10.78 3.71
C SER A 54 7.55 -12.28 3.71
N GLY A 55 7.82 -12.92 2.57
CA GLY A 55 7.66 -14.36 2.38
C GLY A 55 6.34 -14.79 1.75
N PHE A 56 5.46 -13.85 1.40
CA PHE A 56 4.16 -14.21 0.83
C PHE A 56 3.79 -13.41 -0.43
N ARG A 57 3.85 -12.07 -0.42
CA ARG A 57 3.28 -11.24 -1.49
C ARG A 57 3.98 -9.91 -1.63
N CYS A 58 4.12 -9.40 -2.85
CA CYS A 58 4.51 -8.03 -3.13
C CYS A 58 3.69 -7.52 -4.30
N HIS A 59 3.13 -6.31 -4.18
CA HIS A 59 2.29 -5.72 -5.22
C HIS A 59 2.32 -4.20 -5.15
N LEU A 60 2.16 -3.58 -6.32
CA LEU A 60 1.89 -2.17 -6.41
C LEU A 60 0.44 -1.91 -6.01
N THR A 61 0.24 -0.83 -5.28
CA THR A 61 -1.09 -0.39 -4.88
C THR A 61 -1.23 1.08 -5.17
N ASP A 62 -2.27 1.43 -5.91
CA ASP A 62 -2.73 2.82 -6.06
C ASP A 62 -3.59 3.25 -4.88
N PHE A 63 -3.88 2.32 -3.96
CA PHE A 63 -4.61 2.60 -2.74
C PHE A 63 -3.74 3.47 -1.82
N THR A 64 -4.05 4.76 -1.80
CA THR A 64 -3.64 5.65 -0.72
C THR A 64 -4.49 5.30 0.48
N ARG A 65 -3.99 4.41 1.35
CA ARG A 65 -4.60 4.25 2.66
C ARG A 65 -4.46 5.61 3.33
N THR A 66 -5.58 6.31 3.51
CA THR A 66 -5.68 7.51 4.33
C THR A 66 -5.11 7.10 5.68
N THR A 67 -3.85 7.49 5.94
CA THR A 67 -3.31 7.44 7.29
C THR A 67 -4.33 8.19 8.13
N ALA A 68 -4.99 7.49 9.05
CA ALA A 68 -5.98 8.10 9.92
C ALA A 68 -5.34 9.36 10.51
N ALA A 69 -5.90 10.51 10.15
CA ALA A 69 -5.54 11.77 10.76
C ALA A 69 -6.11 11.74 12.18
N ALA A 70 -5.31 11.26 13.14
CA ALA A 70 -5.37 11.70 14.53
C ALA A 70 -4.24 11.04 15.35
N PRO A 71 -3.16 11.77 15.66
CA PRO A 71 -2.45 11.52 16.90
C PRO A 71 -3.28 12.08 18.07
N SER A 72 -3.50 11.24 19.08
CA SER A 72 -3.80 11.56 20.48
C SER A 72 -5.02 12.44 20.86
N GLY A 73 -5.84 11.90 21.78
CA GLY A 73 -6.44 12.69 22.87
C GLY A 73 -7.97 12.82 22.86
N LEU A 74 -8.63 12.09 23.76
CA LEU A 74 -9.90 12.46 24.41
C LEU A 74 -11.03 13.03 23.55
N CYS A 75 -11.81 12.17 22.88
CA CYS A 75 -13.21 12.50 22.61
C CYS A 75 -14.10 11.27 22.85
N HIS A 76 -15.06 11.42 23.76
CA HIS A 76 -16.13 10.46 24.07
C HIS A 76 -17.35 10.75 23.16
N PRO A 77 -18.29 9.79 22.97
CA PRO A 77 -19.18 9.56 21.81
C PRO A 77 -20.47 10.41 21.89
N PRO A 78 -21.51 10.25 21.03
CA PRO A 78 -21.72 9.26 19.97
C PRO A 78 -22.10 9.88 18.62
N MET A 79 -21.56 9.38 17.52
CA MET A 79 -22.18 9.39 16.18
C MET A 79 -21.15 8.85 15.20
N CYS A 80 -20.94 7.53 15.24
CA CYS A 80 -20.58 6.82 14.03
C CYS A 80 -21.83 6.86 13.12
N LYS A 81 -22.02 7.94 12.38
CA LYS A 81 -22.77 7.91 11.13
C LYS A 81 -21.76 7.61 10.04
N PHE A 82 -21.61 6.31 9.77
CA PHE A 82 -21.21 5.83 8.46
C PHE A 82 -22.42 6.13 7.56
N GLU A 83 -22.42 7.28 6.88
CA GLU A 83 -23.33 7.52 5.77
C GLU A 83 -22.66 6.97 4.52
N ASP A 84 -23.11 5.76 4.20
CA ASP A 84 -22.99 5.09 2.92
C ASP A 84 -23.87 5.90 1.94
N GLU A 85 -23.25 6.72 1.08
CA GLU A 85 -23.98 7.42 0.01
C GLU A 85 -23.35 7.12 -1.36
N ALA A 86 -23.98 6.13 -1.99
CA ALA A 86 -24.56 6.15 -3.32
C ALA A 86 -23.67 6.42 -4.56
N LEU A 87 -23.76 5.47 -5.50
CA LEU A 87 -23.93 5.69 -6.94
C LEU A 87 -24.64 4.42 -7.48
N ASP A 88 -25.95 4.32 -7.28
CA ASP A 88 -26.99 4.47 -8.32
C ASP A 88 -26.46 4.48 -9.77
N VAL A 89 -26.73 3.39 -10.49
CA VAL A 89 -26.59 3.28 -11.95
C VAL A 89 -27.99 2.96 -12.49
N GLY A 90 -28.62 4.01 -13.02
CA GLY A 90 -29.85 3.99 -13.82
C GLY A 90 -29.79 5.11 -14.84
#